data_AF-A0AA40VB68-F1
#
_entry.id   AF-A0AA40VB68-F1
#
_cell.length_a   1.000
_cell.length_b   1.000
_cell.length_c   1.000
_cell.angle_alpha   90.00
_cell.angle_beta   90.00
_cell.angle_gamma   90.00
#
_symmetry.space_group_name_H-M   'P 1'
#
loop_
_entity.id
_entity.type
_entity.pdbx_description
1 polymer ?
#
loop_
_entity_poly.entity_id
_entity_poly.type
_entity_poly.pdbx_seq_one_letter_code
_entity_poly.pdbx_strand_id
1 'polypeptide(L)'
;MLSRLLAAVVLAAPLLLAQAATAREATKEPTAKEPSVAQSAARERQKKCGAEWRALSATEKTAQGPKWPQYYSKCVKRLKEQKA
;
A
#
# COMPACT_ATOMS: atom_id res chain seq x y z
N MET A 1 2.51 33.31 41.86
CA MET A 1 2.76 32.03 41.14
C MET A 1 2.77 32.29 39.65
N LEU A 2 3.82 33.00 39.25
CA LEU A 2 3.94 33.81 38.04
C LEU A 2 4.98 33.16 37.10
N SER A 3 4.92 31.83 37.00
CA SER A 3 6.03 31.01 36.48
C SER A 3 5.61 30.00 35.41
N ARG A 4 4.43 30.17 34.78
CA ARG A 4 3.96 29.29 33.70
C ARG A 4 3.41 30.02 32.48
N LEU A 5 3.74 31.30 32.32
CA LEU A 5 3.37 32.11 31.14
C LEU A 5 4.59 32.62 30.35
N LEU A 6 5.78 32.07 30.61
CA LEU A 6 7.03 32.36 29.89
C LEU A 6 7.65 31.10 29.27
N ALA A 7 6.84 30.29 28.59
CA ALA A 7 7.32 29.15 27.81
C ALA A 7 6.68 29.08 26.41
N ALA A 8 6.18 30.22 25.90
CA ALA A 8 5.42 30.29 24.65
C ALA A 8 6.16 31.01 23.49
N VAL A 9 7.46 31.34 23.60
CA VAL A 9 8.13 32.19 22.59
C VAL A 9 9.48 31.66 22.07
N VAL A 10 9.94 30.44 22.39
CA VAL A 10 11.24 29.94 21.87
C VAL A 10 11.19 28.48 21.43
N LEU A 11 10.27 28.11 20.54
CA LEU A 11 10.33 26.82 19.82
C LEU A 11 9.98 26.92 18.32
N ALA A 12 10.02 28.13 17.74
CA ALA A 12 9.73 28.37 16.33
C ALA A 12 11.00 28.42 15.43
N ALA A 13 12.10 27.76 15.81
CA ALA A 13 13.40 27.95 15.13
C ALA A 13 14.14 26.69 14.61
N PRO A 14 13.82 25.41 14.91
CA PRO A 14 14.52 24.31 14.25
C PRO A 14 13.86 23.84 12.94
N LEU A 15 12.67 24.36 12.58
CA LEU A 15 11.90 23.90 11.41
C LEU A 15 12.36 24.43 10.04
N LEU A 16 13.34 25.34 9.99
CA LEU A 16 13.85 25.92 8.74
C LEU A 16 15.17 25.30 8.23
N LEU A 17 15.88 24.50 9.01
CA LEU A 17 17.15 23.89 8.59
C LEU A 17 17.00 22.46 8.02
N ALA A 18 15.83 21.83 8.17
CA ALA A 18 15.58 20.48 7.66
C ALA A 18 15.11 20.46 6.18
N GLN A 19 14.74 21.60 5.59
CA GLN A 19 14.24 21.67 4.20
C GLN A 19 15.34 21.76 3.13
N ALA A 20 16.62 21.90 3.53
CA ALA A 20 17.73 22.05 2.60
C ALA A 20 18.47 20.75 2.22
N ALA A 21 18.07 19.59 2.78
CA ALA A 21 18.72 18.29 2.53
C ALA A 21 17.94 17.37 1.57
N THR A 22 16.87 17.84 0.92
CA THR A 22 16.14 17.11 -0.13
C THR A 22 16.24 17.81 -1.49
N ALA A 23 17.32 18.54 -1.71
CA ALA A 23 17.59 19.22 -2.97
C ALA A 23 19.01 18.90 -3.45
N ARG A 24 19.23 17.62 -3.79
CA ARG A 24 20.00 17.22 -4.98
C ARG A 24 20.01 15.69 -5.11
N GLU A 25 19.78 15.28 -6.36
CA GLU A 25 20.06 13.95 -6.91
C GLU A 25 18.94 12.90 -6.78
N ALA A 26 17.88 13.11 -7.55
CA ALA A 26 17.54 12.20 -8.66
C ALA A 26 16.22 12.66 -9.27
N THR A 27 16.31 13.48 -10.31
CA THR A 27 15.25 13.63 -11.30
C THR A 27 15.05 12.28 -11.99
N LYS A 28 14.31 11.40 -11.35
CA LYS A 28 13.39 10.50 -12.04
C LYS A 28 12.04 10.93 -11.54
N GLU A 29 11.41 11.83 -12.29
CA GLU A 29 9.96 11.94 -12.24
C GLU A 29 9.40 10.51 -12.15
N PRO A 30 8.56 10.17 -11.16
CA PRO A 30 7.56 9.19 -11.46
C PRO A 30 6.69 9.89 -12.49
N THR A 31 7.07 9.83 -13.78
CA THR A 31 6.08 9.77 -14.85
C THR A 31 5.01 8.88 -14.26
N ALA A 32 3.83 9.45 -14.03
CA ALA A 32 2.64 8.69 -13.74
C ALA A 32 2.43 7.82 -14.98
N LYS A 33 3.23 6.75 -15.09
CA LYS A 33 3.12 5.75 -16.12
C LYS A 33 1.77 5.18 -15.78
N GLU A 34 0.83 5.36 -16.71
CA GLU A 34 -0.33 4.51 -16.76
C GLU A 34 0.11 3.10 -16.36
N PRO A 35 -0.60 2.48 -15.40
CA PRO A 35 -0.18 1.20 -14.88
C PRO A 35 0.06 0.29 -16.08
N SER A 36 1.29 -0.20 -16.20
CA SER A 36 1.62 -1.07 -17.34
C SER A 36 0.62 -2.22 -17.37
N VAL A 37 0.35 -2.79 -18.53
CA VAL A 37 -0.62 -3.90 -18.67
C VAL A 37 -0.41 -4.99 -17.60
N ALA A 38 0.85 -5.25 -17.21
CA ALA A 38 1.20 -6.16 -16.13
C ALA A 38 0.73 -5.69 -14.74
N GLN A 39 0.88 -4.40 -14.42
CA GLN A 39 0.37 -3.81 -13.17
C GLN A 39 -1.15 -3.80 -13.13
N SER A 40 -1.80 -3.46 -14.24
CA SER A 40 -3.26 -3.50 -14.39
C SER A 40 -3.79 -4.92 -14.17
N ALA A 41 -3.16 -5.91 -14.81
CA ALA A 41 -3.50 -7.32 -14.61
C ALA A 41 -3.27 -7.79 -13.16
N ALA A 42 -2.24 -7.30 -12.47
CA ALA A 42 -2.02 -7.62 -11.07
C ALA A 42 -3.11 -7.03 -10.15
N ARG A 43 -3.54 -5.78 -10.40
CA ARG A 43 -4.65 -5.16 -9.66
C ARG A 43 -5.97 -5.88 -9.90
N GLU A 44 -6.27 -6.24 -11.15
CA GLU A 44 -7.49 -7.00 -11.49
C GLU A 44 -7.53 -8.37 -10.80
N ARG A 45 -6.39 -9.07 -10.73
CA ARG A 45 -6.30 -10.33 -9.96
C ARG A 45 -6.55 -10.11 -8.47
N GLN A 46 -5.97 -9.07 -7.87
CA GLN A 46 -6.24 -8.75 -6.46
C GLN A 46 -7.70 -8.43 -6.20
N LYS A 47 -8.35 -7.65 -7.08
CA LYS A 47 -9.77 -7.34 -6.96
C LYS A 47 -10.63 -8.60 -7.06
N LYS A 48 -10.42 -9.42 -8.10
CA LYS A 48 -11.16 -10.68 -8.27
C LYS A 48 -10.99 -11.62 -7.08
N CYS A 49 -9.75 -11.99 -6.75
CA CYS A 49 -9.49 -12.91 -5.65
C CYS A 49 -9.96 -12.33 -4.30
N GLY A 50 -9.88 -11.01 -4.12
CA GLY A 50 -10.33 -10.33 -2.89
C GLY A 50 -11.84 -10.29 -2.74
N ALA A 51 -12.57 -10.13 -3.84
CA ALA A 51 -14.02 -10.21 -3.86
C ALA A 51 -14.49 -11.65 -3.59
N GLU A 52 -13.91 -12.64 -4.29
CA GLU A 52 -14.23 -14.06 -4.07
C GLU A 52 -13.99 -14.46 -2.61
N TRP A 53 -12.82 -14.15 -2.05
CA TRP A 53 -12.53 -14.47 -0.65
C TRP A 53 -13.47 -13.79 0.34
N ARG A 54 -13.89 -12.54 0.09
CA ARG A 54 -14.85 -11.88 0.98
C ARG A 54 -16.23 -12.53 0.89
N ALA A 55 -16.62 -13.03 -0.29
CA ALA A 55 -17.88 -13.74 -0.50
C ALA A 55 -17.90 -15.16 0.11
N LEU A 56 -16.73 -15.80 0.29
CA LEU A 56 -16.66 -17.13 0.93
C LEU A 56 -17.08 -17.08 2.42
N SER A 57 -17.84 -18.09 2.84
CA SER A 57 -18.15 -18.37 4.23
C SER A 57 -16.91 -18.81 5.01
N ALA A 58 -17.00 -18.83 6.35
CA ALA A 58 -15.90 -19.30 7.21
C ALA A 58 -15.52 -20.77 6.92
N THR A 59 -16.50 -21.61 6.62
CA THR A 59 -16.28 -23.03 6.27
C THR A 59 -15.49 -23.15 4.96
N GLU A 60 -15.89 -22.39 3.93
CA GLU A 60 -15.21 -22.39 2.64
C GLU A 60 -13.79 -21.82 2.72
N LYS A 61 -13.60 -20.75 3.51
CA LYS A 61 -12.27 -20.18 3.78
C LYS A 61 -11.34 -21.22 4.42
N THR A 62 -11.86 -22.02 5.34
CA THR A 62 -11.09 -23.07 6.01
C THR A 62 -10.67 -24.17 5.03
N ALA A 63 -11.54 -24.53 4.07
CA ALA A 63 -11.25 -25.53 3.03
C ALA A 63 -10.27 -25.01 1.95
N GLN A 64 -10.44 -23.77 1.51
CA GLN A 64 -9.65 -23.18 0.42
C GLN A 64 -8.27 -22.69 0.87
N GLY A 65 -8.09 -22.49 2.18
CA GLY A 65 -6.86 -22.09 2.84
C GLY A 65 -7.18 -20.99 3.84
N PRO A 66 -7.16 -21.26 5.17
CA PRO A 66 -7.78 -20.42 6.20
C PRO A 66 -7.20 -19.00 6.28
N LYS A 67 -6.02 -18.79 5.68
CA LYS A 67 -5.33 -17.51 5.64
C LYS A 67 -5.37 -16.93 4.24
N TRP A 68 -5.68 -15.63 4.17
CA TRP A 68 -5.74 -14.85 2.94
C TRP A 68 -4.55 -15.05 1.97
N PRO A 69 -3.26 -15.04 2.40
CA PRO A 69 -2.13 -15.25 1.49
C PRO A 69 -2.13 -16.63 0.80
N GLN A 70 -2.67 -17.64 1.49
CA GLN A 70 -2.75 -19.02 1.02
C GLN A 70 -3.80 -19.15 -0.08
N TYR A 71 -4.98 -18.55 0.14
CA TYR A 71 -6.02 -18.46 -0.87
C TYR A 71 -5.59 -17.64 -2.07
N TYR A 72 -5.03 -16.46 -1.84
CA TYR A 72 -4.59 -15.54 -2.90
C TYR A 72 -3.61 -16.21 -3.86
N SER A 73 -2.62 -16.94 -3.33
CA SER A 73 -1.64 -17.67 -4.15
C SER A 73 -2.31 -18.71 -5.06
N LYS A 74 -3.28 -19.48 -4.53
CA LYS A 74 -4.05 -20.45 -5.32
C LYS A 74 -4.92 -19.77 -6.37
N CYS A 75 -5.65 -18.71 -6.00
CA CYS A 75 -6.53 -17.97 -6.91
C CYS A 75 -5.74 -17.36 -8.08
N VAL A 76 -4.59 -16.73 -7.81
CA VAL A 76 -3.72 -16.17 -8.85
C VAL A 76 -3.18 -17.27 -9.77
N LYS A 77 -2.78 -18.42 -9.23
CA LYS A 77 -2.33 -19.56 -10.04
C LYS A 77 -3.43 -20.03 -10.98
N ARG A 78 -4.64 -20.23 -10.46
CA ARG A 78 -5.82 -20.64 -11.24
C ARG A 78 -6.19 -19.62 -12.32
N LEU A 79 -6.08 -18.31 -12.02
CA LEU A 79 -6.31 -17.23 -12.98
C LEU A 79 -5.21 -17.13 -14.06
N LYS A 80 -3.98 -17.56 -13.77
CA LYS A 80 -2.90 -17.64 -14.77
C LYS A 80 -3.13 -18.82 -15.70
N GLU A 81 -3.49 -19.99 -15.15
CA GLU A 81 -3.79 -21.21 -15.92
C GLU A 81 -5.00 -21.04 -16.84
N GLN A 82 -6.03 -20.29 -16.42
CA GLN A 82 -7.20 -19.99 -17.27
C GLN A 82 -6.93 -18.94 -18.37
N LYS A 83 -5.79 -18.24 -18.33
CA LYS A 83 -5.41 -17.22 -19.31
C LYS A 83 -4.22 -17.62 -20.18
N ALA A 84 -3.70 -18.84 -20.00
CA ALA A 84 -2.65 -19.43 -20.82
C ALA A 84 -3.29 -20.14 -22.02
#